data_AF-A0AA40SEV6-F1
#
_entry.id   AF-A0AA40SEV6-F1
#
_cell.length_a   1.000
_cell.length_b   1.000
_cell.length_c   1.000
_cell.angle_alpha   90.00
_cell.angle_beta   90.00
_cell.angle_gamma   90.00
#
_symmetry.space_group_name_H-M   'P 1'
#
loop_
_entity.id
_entity.type
_entity.pdbx_description
1 polymer ?
#
loop_
_entity_poly.entity_id
_entity_poly.type
_entity_poly.pdbx_seq_one_letter_code
_entity_poly.pdbx_strand_id
1 'polypeptide(L)'
;MNMQEAAERADKILDDTFTAIKPAVQWTHGESTEGRCDVSRRRAVMTIISPERRGSFLGVVERYWKSQGFQQIGVNRSVKSPATYFKTPDHFNVRLLIGGNGQAFFEVATPCVTKSSVSPPTTDTHGPNYAGGSIPDPNVRSDFWSATSQVPDAPATP
;
A
#
# COMPACT_ATOMS: atom_id res chain seq x y z
N MET A 1 6.23 -14.87 -17.85
CA MET A 1 6.35 -13.53 -17.26
C MET A 1 7.83 -13.16 -17.23
N ASN A 2 8.19 -12.02 -17.80
CA ASN A 2 9.49 -11.38 -17.64
C ASN A 2 9.44 -10.28 -16.56
N MET A 3 10.57 -9.63 -16.23
CA MET A 3 10.59 -8.61 -15.18
C MET A 3 9.73 -7.37 -15.51
N GLN A 4 9.62 -6.98 -16.78
CA GLN A 4 8.76 -5.85 -17.19
C GLN A 4 7.27 -6.18 -16.97
N GLU A 5 6.81 -7.33 -17.45
CA GLU A 5 5.43 -7.81 -17.26
C GLU A 5 5.10 -7.98 -15.76
N ALA A 6 6.08 -8.44 -14.97
CA ALA A 6 5.93 -8.55 -13.52
C ALA A 6 5.83 -7.17 -12.85
N ALA A 7 6.61 -6.19 -13.30
CA ALA A 7 6.54 -4.82 -12.81
C ALA A 7 5.18 -4.17 -13.13
N GLU A 8 4.68 -4.32 -14.36
CA GLU A 8 3.36 -3.84 -14.77
C GLU A 8 2.23 -4.50 -13.97
N ARG A 9 2.35 -5.81 -13.70
CA ARG A 9 1.42 -6.52 -12.84
C ARG A 9 1.44 -5.98 -11.41
N ALA A 10 2.62 -5.69 -10.87
CA ALA A 10 2.78 -5.09 -9.55
C ALA A 10 2.17 -3.68 -9.48
N ASP A 11 2.38 -2.86 -10.52
CA ASP A 11 1.77 -1.54 -10.66
C ASP A 11 0.24 -1.64 -10.68
N LYS A 12 -0.31 -2.60 -11.42
CA LYS A 12 -1.76 -2.86 -11.43
C LYS A 12 -2.32 -3.27 -10.06
N ILE A 13 -1.62 -4.13 -9.31
CA ILE A 13 -2.05 -4.51 -7.95
C ILE A 13 -2.14 -3.27 -7.05
N LEU A 14 -1.16 -2.36 -7.16
CA LEU A 14 -1.16 -1.10 -6.42
C LEU A 14 -2.32 -0.21 -6.87
N ASP A 15 -2.52 -0.02 -8.17
CA ASP A 15 -3.61 0.81 -8.71
C ASP A 15 -4.99 0.34 -8.28
N ASP A 16 -5.24 -0.96 -8.38
CA ASP A 16 -6.51 -1.54 -7.99
C ASP A 16 -6.71 -1.41 -6.46
N THR A 17 -5.63 -1.58 -5.66
CA THR A 17 -5.66 -1.38 -4.20
C THR A 17 -6.00 0.07 -3.83
N PHE A 18 -5.32 1.05 -4.43
CA PHE A 18 -5.57 2.47 -4.14
C PHE A 18 -6.96 2.93 -4.60
N THR A 19 -7.46 2.37 -5.70
CA THR A 19 -8.83 2.62 -6.19
C THR A 19 -9.89 2.13 -5.19
N ALA A 20 -9.62 1.01 -4.51
CA ALA A 20 -10.52 0.41 -3.53
C ALA A 20 -10.55 1.15 -2.18
N ILE A 21 -9.54 1.96 -1.85
CA ILE A 21 -9.50 2.72 -0.60
C ILE A 21 -10.51 3.87 -0.67
N LYS A 22 -11.53 3.82 0.20
CA LYS A 22 -12.56 4.86 0.32
C LYS A 22 -12.67 5.32 1.78
N PRO A 23 -12.60 6.65 2.06
CA PRO A 23 -12.31 7.75 1.14
C PRO A 23 -10.92 7.63 0.49
N ALA A 24 -10.72 8.23 -0.69
CA ALA A 24 -9.43 8.15 -1.38
C ALA A 24 -8.31 8.80 -0.56
N VAL A 25 -7.10 8.25 -0.66
CA VAL A 25 -5.89 8.82 -0.07
C VAL A 25 -4.99 9.43 -1.14
N GLN A 26 -4.18 10.41 -0.74
CA GLN A 26 -3.10 10.92 -1.57
C GLN A 26 -1.84 10.09 -1.37
N TRP A 27 -1.09 9.84 -2.44
CA TRP A 27 0.10 9.01 -2.46
C TRP A 27 1.10 9.44 -3.53
N THR A 28 2.36 9.07 -3.32
CA THR A 28 3.48 9.23 -4.25
C THR A 28 4.15 7.89 -4.51
N HIS A 29 4.87 7.78 -5.62
CA HIS A 29 5.76 6.63 -5.84
C HIS A 29 6.84 6.56 -4.78
N GLY A 30 7.10 5.34 -4.30
CA GLY A 30 8.25 5.00 -3.49
C GLY A 30 9.42 4.54 -4.37
N GLU A 31 10.57 4.32 -3.73
CA GLU A 31 11.72 3.73 -4.39
C GLU A 31 11.39 2.32 -4.90
N SER A 32 11.46 2.12 -6.21
CA SER A 32 11.36 0.80 -6.82
C SER A 32 12.73 0.14 -6.83
N THR A 33 12.81 -1.16 -6.57
CA THR A 33 14.08 -1.90 -6.59
C THR A 33 14.06 -2.97 -7.66
N GLU A 34 15.19 -3.16 -8.33
CA GLU A 34 15.40 -4.23 -9.30
C GLU A 34 16.46 -5.19 -8.77
N GLY A 35 16.06 -6.43 -8.55
CA GLY A 35 16.94 -7.52 -8.17
C GLY A 35 17.48 -8.27 -9.39
N ARG A 36 18.00 -9.48 -9.15
CA ARG A 36 18.57 -10.31 -10.23
C ARG A 36 17.49 -10.86 -11.16
N CYS A 37 16.32 -11.17 -10.61
CA CYS A 37 15.18 -11.75 -11.31
C CYS A 37 13.83 -11.25 -10.78
N ASP A 38 13.83 -10.24 -9.91
CA ASP A 38 12.67 -9.76 -9.18
C ASP A 38 12.64 -8.24 -9.18
N VAL A 39 11.46 -7.67 -9.01
CA VAL A 39 11.22 -6.23 -8.92
C VAL A 39 10.38 -5.96 -7.68
N SER A 40 10.59 -4.81 -7.04
CA SER A 40 9.63 -4.28 -6.07
C SER A 40 9.10 -2.92 -6.54
N ARG A 41 7.77 -2.77 -6.46
CA ARG A 41 7.07 -1.50 -6.68
C ARG A 41 6.54 -1.01 -5.35
N ARG A 42 6.73 0.28 -5.07
CA ARG A 42 6.36 0.89 -3.79
C ARG A 42 5.55 2.15 -3.96
N ARG A 43 4.65 2.42 -3.02
CA ARG A 43 3.91 3.68 -2.89
C ARG A 43 3.89 4.13 -1.44
N ALA A 44 4.09 5.43 -1.23
CA ALA A 44 3.98 6.07 0.07
C ALA A 44 2.72 6.93 0.10
N VAL A 45 1.88 6.73 1.11
CA VAL A 45 0.69 7.54 1.35
C VAL A 45 1.09 8.86 1.97
N MET A 46 0.70 9.96 1.34
CA MET A 46 0.92 11.32 1.84
C MET A 46 -0.23 11.81 2.72
N THR A 47 -1.39 11.14 2.68
CA THR A 47 -2.47 11.37 3.62
C THR A 47 -2.10 10.89 5.02
N ILE A 48 -2.25 11.77 6.00
CA ILE A 48 -2.01 11.47 7.41
C ILE A 48 -3.11 10.52 7.91
N ILE A 49 -2.72 9.29 8.26
CA ILE A 49 -3.60 8.34 8.93
C ILE A 49 -3.44 8.50 10.44
N SER A 50 -4.47 9.03 11.10
CA SER A 50 -4.45 9.22 12.56
C SER A 50 -4.33 7.88 13.28
N PRO A 51 -3.74 7.83 14.49
CA PRO A 51 -3.65 6.61 15.30
C PRO A 51 -4.99 5.87 15.42
N GLU A 52 -6.09 6.61 15.57
CA GLU A 52 -7.45 6.09 15.73
C GLU A 52 -7.98 5.42 14.45
N ARG A 53 -7.47 5.81 13.28
CA ARG A 53 -7.92 5.30 11.97
C ARG A 53 -7.02 4.20 11.41
N ARG A 54 -5.85 3.94 11.99
CA ARG A 54 -4.89 2.92 11.51
C ARG A 54 -5.49 1.52 11.39
N GLY A 55 -6.23 1.09 12.42
CA GLY A 55 -6.89 -0.22 12.42
C GLY A 55 -7.95 -0.32 11.32
N SER A 56 -8.78 0.71 11.16
CA SER A 56 -9.78 0.77 10.09
C SER A 56 -9.13 0.79 8.70
N PHE A 57 -8.04 1.55 8.53
CA PHE A 57 -7.30 1.63 7.27
C PHE A 57 -6.75 0.27 6.85
N LEU A 58 -6.06 -0.43 7.77
CA LEU A 58 -5.61 -1.81 7.55
C LEU A 58 -6.78 -2.72 7.19
N GLY A 59 -7.88 -2.66 7.95
CA GLY A 59 -9.05 -3.51 7.72
C GLY A 59 -9.71 -3.29 6.36
N VAL A 60 -9.77 -2.06 5.85
CA VAL A 60 -10.29 -1.76 4.50
C VAL A 60 -9.45 -2.47 3.43
N VAL A 61 -8.12 -2.34 3.52
CA VAL A 61 -7.19 -2.95 2.57
C VAL A 61 -7.20 -4.48 2.67
N GLU A 62 -7.18 -5.03 3.89
CA GLU A 62 -7.22 -6.47 4.10
C GLU A 62 -8.50 -7.10 3.53
N ARG A 63 -9.67 -6.48 3.73
CA ARG A 63 -10.92 -6.96 3.16
C ARG A 63 -10.88 -6.94 1.63
N TYR A 64 -10.34 -5.87 1.04
CA TYR A 64 -10.17 -5.79 -0.40
C TYR A 64 -9.25 -6.91 -0.92
N TRP A 65 -8.06 -7.07 -0.35
CA TRP A 65 -7.13 -8.13 -0.77
C TRP A 65 -7.72 -9.53 -0.61
N LYS A 66 -8.41 -9.82 0.49
CA LYS A 66 -9.13 -11.09 0.67
C LYS A 66 -10.20 -11.30 -0.41
N SER A 67 -10.94 -10.24 -0.79
CA SER A 67 -11.94 -10.33 -1.88
C SER A 67 -11.32 -10.61 -3.25
N GLN A 68 -10.05 -10.23 -3.46
CA GLN A 68 -9.29 -10.54 -4.68
C GLN A 68 -8.62 -11.92 -4.63
N GLY A 69 -8.89 -12.72 -3.58
CA GLY A 69 -8.30 -14.05 -3.42
C GLY A 69 -6.86 -14.04 -2.89
N PHE A 70 -6.38 -12.92 -2.35
CA PHE A 70 -5.04 -12.87 -1.77
C PHE A 70 -5.04 -13.63 -0.44
N GLN A 71 -4.01 -14.46 -0.24
CA GLN A 71 -3.83 -15.22 0.99
C GLN A 71 -3.03 -14.41 2.00
N GLN A 72 -3.55 -14.25 3.23
CA GLN A 72 -2.79 -13.63 4.31
C GLN A 72 -1.64 -14.56 4.73
N ILE A 73 -0.41 -14.05 4.66
CA ILE A 73 0.80 -14.82 5.02
C ILE A 73 1.44 -14.35 6.33
N GLY A 74 1.05 -13.18 6.83
CA GLY A 74 1.54 -12.68 8.12
C GLY A 74 0.93 -11.35 8.54
N VAL A 75 1.13 -11.01 9.81
CA VAL A 75 0.77 -9.71 10.40
C VAL A 75 1.84 -9.25 11.37
N ASN A 76 2.11 -7.96 11.41
CA ASN A 76 2.84 -7.30 12.48
C ASN A 76 1.84 -6.55 13.36
N ARG A 77 1.69 -7.01 14.61
CA ARG A 77 0.73 -6.45 15.59
C ARG A 77 1.31 -5.28 16.41
N SER A 78 2.48 -4.77 16.05
CA SER A 78 3.07 -3.61 16.73
C SER A 78 2.14 -2.41 16.68
N VAL A 79 1.83 -1.84 17.85
CA VAL A 79 1.02 -0.61 17.94
C VAL A 79 1.70 0.57 17.25
N LYS A 80 3.04 0.60 17.26
CA LYS A 80 3.84 1.67 16.64
C LYS A 80 3.93 1.54 15.13
N SER A 81 4.04 0.31 14.65
CA SER A 81 4.30 0.00 13.24
C SER A 81 3.52 -1.22 12.78
N PRO A 82 2.18 -1.14 12.73
CA PRO A 82 1.37 -2.28 12.36
C PRO A 82 1.51 -2.55 10.86
N ALA A 83 1.51 -3.83 10.49
CA ALA A 83 1.66 -4.25 9.11
C ALA A 83 0.87 -5.52 8.80
N THR A 84 0.52 -5.71 7.53
CA THR A 84 -0.14 -6.92 7.06
C THR A 84 0.48 -7.36 5.74
N TYR A 85 0.62 -8.68 5.60
CA TYR A 85 1.36 -9.31 4.52
C TYR A 85 0.47 -10.33 3.84
N PHE A 86 0.38 -10.23 2.52
CA PHE A 86 -0.45 -11.07 1.68
C PHE A 86 0.35 -11.63 0.52
N LYS A 87 -0.12 -12.75 -0.02
CA LYS A 87 0.38 -13.34 -1.25
C LYS A 87 -0.76 -13.44 -2.25
N THR A 88 -0.54 -12.97 -3.47
CA THR A 88 -1.51 -13.09 -4.54
C THR A 88 -1.54 -14.52 -5.11
N PRO A 89 -2.62 -14.91 -5.82
CA PRO A 89 -2.68 -16.21 -6.51
C PRO A 89 -1.52 -16.44 -7.48
N ASP A 90 -1.06 -15.38 -8.15
CA ASP A 90 0.12 -15.36 -9.05
C ASP A 90 1.46 -15.15 -8.31
N HIS A 91 1.47 -15.38 -6.99
CA HIS A 91 2.66 -15.46 -6.13
C HIS A 91 3.43 -14.16 -5.88
N PHE A 92 2.80 -13.00 -6.07
CA PHE A 92 3.36 -11.72 -5.67
C PHE A 92 3.18 -11.53 -4.16
N ASN A 93 4.21 -11.01 -3.50
CA ASN A 93 4.10 -10.64 -2.09
C ASN A 93 3.66 -9.19 -1.99
N VAL A 94 2.58 -8.94 -1.25
CA VAL A 94 2.01 -7.61 -1.05
C VAL A 94 2.09 -7.26 0.42
N ARG A 95 2.58 -6.07 0.73
CA ARG A 95 2.67 -5.55 2.09
C ARG A 95 1.99 -4.19 2.20
N LEU A 96 1.26 -4.01 3.29
CA LEU A 96 0.90 -2.70 3.82
C LEU A 96 1.52 -2.55 5.21
N LEU A 97 2.30 -1.49 5.37
CA LEU A 97 2.96 -1.09 6.62
C LEU A 97 2.53 0.32 6.99
N ILE A 98 2.14 0.56 8.24
CA ILE A 98 2.01 1.93 8.76
C ILE A 98 3.27 2.24 9.54
N GLY A 99 4.10 3.14 9.02
CA GLY A 99 5.33 3.60 9.65
C GLY A 99 5.10 4.64 10.74
N GLY A 100 6.21 5.23 11.18
CA GLY A 100 6.21 6.39 12.08
C GLY A 100 5.37 7.54 11.50
N ASN A 101 4.84 8.40 12.38
CA ASN A 101 4.06 9.59 11.99
C ASN A 101 2.77 9.32 11.19
N GLY A 102 2.35 8.05 11.06
CA GLY A 102 1.10 7.67 10.38
C GLY A 102 1.22 7.50 8.86
N GLN A 103 2.44 7.42 8.32
CA GLN A 103 2.65 7.18 6.90
C GLN A 103 2.37 5.72 6.56
N ALA A 104 1.49 5.46 5.59
CA ALA A 104 1.28 4.11 5.08
C ALA A 104 2.18 3.85 3.86
N PHE A 105 2.79 2.68 3.83
CA PHE A 105 3.65 2.21 2.75
C PHE A 105 3.09 0.93 2.17
N PHE A 106 2.90 0.94 0.86
CA PHE A 106 2.49 -0.22 0.07
C PHE A 106 3.69 -0.72 -0.72
N GLU A 107 3.87 -2.03 -0.74
CA GLU A 107 4.92 -2.69 -1.50
C GLU A 107 4.35 -3.94 -2.16
N VAL A 108 4.67 -4.11 -3.45
CA VAL A 108 4.42 -5.35 -4.19
C VAL A 108 5.75 -5.85 -4.71
N ALA A 109 6.18 -7.00 -4.21
CA ALA A 109 7.39 -7.69 -4.65
C ALA A 109 7.01 -8.86 -5.56
N THR A 110 7.65 -8.93 -6.72
CA THR A 110 7.38 -9.97 -7.72
C THR A 110 8.03 -11.29 -7.31
N PRO A 111 7.51 -12.44 -7.79
CA PRO A 111 8.30 -13.66 -7.80
C PRO A 111 9.55 -13.49 -8.69
N CYS A 112 10.50 -14.42 -8.56
CA CYS A 112 11.63 -14.52 -9.49
C CYS A 112 11.12 -14.93 -10.88
N VAL A 113 11.43 -14.12 -11.89
CA VAL A 113 10.96 -14.25 -13.28
C VAL A 113 12.11 -14.12 -14.27
N THR A 114 11.83 -14.32 -15.56
CA THR A 114 12.85 -14.16 -16.61
C THR A 114 13.38 -12.72 -16.63
N LYS A 115 14.70 -12.57 -16.55
CA LYS A 115 15.35 -11.27 -16.53
C LYS A 115 15.06 -10.47 -17.80
N SER A 116 14.70 -9.20 -17.62
CA SER A 116 14.55 -8.22 -18.70
C SER A 116 14.85 -6.82 -18.17
N SER A 117 15.04 -5.84 -19.05
CA SER A 117 14.99 -4.43 -18.65
C SER A 117 13.61 -4.10 -18.09
N VAL A 118 13.56 -3.19 -17.12
CA VAL A 118 12.32 -2.73 -16.48
C VAL A 118 12.25 -1.21 -16.62
N SER A 119 11.08 -0.72 -17.00
CA SER A 119 10.81 0.71 -17.10
C SER A 119 10.31 1.25 -15.75
N PRO A 120 10.51 2.55 -15.45
CA PRO A 120 9.85 3.20 -14.34
C PRO A 120 8.31 3.08 -14.42
N PRO A 121 7.59 3.13 -13.28
CA PRO A 121 6.14 3.09 -13.29
C PRO A 121 5.57 4.32 -14.00
N THR A 122 4.53 4.13 -14.82
CA THR A 122 3.94 5.20 -15.66
C THR A 122 2.72 5.85 -15.03
N THR A 123 2.12 5.25 -14.00
CA THR A 123 0.91 5.79 -13.37
C THR A 123 1.19 7.13 -12.69
N ASP A 124 0.37 8.14 -12.95
CA ASP A 124 0.47 9.43 -12.27
C ASP A 124 0.19 9.29 -10.77
N THR A 125 0.92 10.05 -9.96
CA THR A 125 0.69 10.10 -8.51
C THR A 125 -0.64 10.80 -8.22
N HIS A 126 -1.43 10.25 -7.29
CA HIS A 126 -2.59 10.97 -6.77
C HIS A 126 -2.16 11.83 -5.58
N GLY A 127 -1.59 13.02 -5.84
CA GLY A 127 -1.01 13.89 -4.82
C GLY A 127 0.35 14.45 -5.23
N PRO A 128 1.12 15.04 -4.31
CA PRO A 128 2.43 15.58 -4.62
C PRO A 128 3.38 14.47 -5.08
N ASN A 129 4.11 14.70 -6.18
CA ASN A 129 5.08 13.77 -6.71
C ASN A 129 6.47 14.05 -6.14
N TYR A 130 7.03 13.08 -5.42
CA TYR A 130 8.37 13.15 -4.82
C TYR A 130 9.38 12.20 -5.51
N ALA A 131 9.09 11.74 -6.72
CA ALA A 131 9.98 10.86 -7.47
C ALA A 131 11.37 11.49 -7.64
N GLY A 132 12.43 10.70 -7.38
CA GLY A 132 13.82 11.14 -7.51
C GLY A 132 14.37 11.94 -6.32
N GLY A 133 13.59 12.12 -5.24
CA GLY A 133 14.03 12.80 -4.02
C GLY A 133 13.60 12.09 -2.74
N SER A 134 13.90 12.69 -1.59
CA SER A 134 13.44 12.20 -0.29
C SER A 134 11.94 12.45 -0.12
N ILE A 135 11.17 11.39 0.12
CA ILE A 135 9.76 11.48 0.44
C ILE A 135 9.62 12.02 1.87
N PRO A 136 8.94 13.17 2.10
CA PRO A 136 8.75 13.68 3.43
C PRO A 136 7.74 12.84 4.24
N ASP A 137 7.65 13.12 5.53
CA ASP A 137 6.55 12.66 6.37
C ASP A 137 5.19 13.06 5.74
N PRO A 138 4.11 12.29 6.00
CA PRO A 138 2.79 12.56 5.42
C PRO A 138 2.31 13.94 5.88
N ASN A 139 1.93 14.77 4.92
CA ASN A 139 1.62 16.19 5.12
C ASN A 139 0.23 16.58 4.62
N VAL A 140 -0.52 15.64 4.03
CA VAL A 140 -1.87 15.88 3.52
C VAL A 140 -2.89 15.47 4.56
N ARG A 141 -3.81 16.38 4.93
CA ARG A 141 -4.93 16.04 5.80
C ARG A 141 -6.15 15.59 4.99
N SER A 142 -6.87 14.62 5.54
CA SER A 142 -8.18 14.19 5.08
C SER A 142 -9.15 14.28 6.25
N ASP A 143 -10.36 14.81 6.00
CA ASP A 143 -11.40 14.94 7.03
C ASP A 143 -11.76 13.60 7.67
N PHE A 144 -11.59 12.49 6.94
CA PHE A 144 -11.89 11.15 7.45
C PHE A 144 -10.65 10.48 8.04
N TRP A 145 -9.57 10.37 7.26
CA TRP A 145 -8.40 9.57 7.67
C TRP A 145 -7.54 10.25 8.73
N SER A 146 -7.53 11.58 8.76
CA SER A 146 -6.74 12.37 9.71
C SER A 146 -7.56 12.76 10.95
N ALA A 147 -8.83 12.37 11.02
CA ALA A 147 -9.67 12.64 12.18
C ALA A 147 -9.19 11.86 13.41
N THR A 148 -9.08 12.56 14.53
CA THR A 148 -8.76 12.01 15.85
C THR A 148 -10.01 11.65 16.67
N SER A 149 -11.19 12.07 16.22
CA SER A 149 -12.45 11.61 16.78
C SER A 149 -12.59 10.11 16.51
N GLN A 150 -12.89 9.34 17.56
CA GLN A 150 -13.13 7.91 17.46
C GLN A 150 -14.19 7.64 16.39
N VAL A 151 -14.01 6.55 15.63
CA VAL A 151 -15.12 6.05 14.81
C VAL A 151 -16.26 5.77 15.78
N PRO A 152 -17.48 6.32 15.59
CA PRO A 152 -18.60 5.93 16.42
C PRO A 152 -18.70 4.40 16.38
N ASP A 153 -18.63 3.75 17.55
CA ASP A 153 -18.93 2.33 17.64
C ASP A 153 -20.31 2.13 17.03
N ALA A 154 -20.44 1.15 16.14
CA ALA A 154 -21.74 0.76 15.63
C ALA A 154 -22.64 0.47 16.84
N PRO A 155 -23.86 1.04 16.92
CA PRO A 155 -24.72 0.80 18.07
C PRO A 155 -24.94 -0.71 18.19
N ALA A 156 -24.61 -1.26 19.37
CA ALA A 156 -24.94 -2.63 19.69
C ALA A 156 -26.45 -2.79 19.54
N THR A 157 -26.88 -3.61 18.58
CA THR A 157 -28.29 -3.94 18.40
C THR A 157 -28.78 -4.66 19.67
N PRO A 158 -29.92 -4.24 20.26
CA PRO A 158 -30.50 -4.90 21.43
C PRO A 158 -30.98 -6.32 21.15
#